data_AF-A0A953WKC9-F1
#
_entry.id   AF-A0A953WKC9-F1
#
_cell.length_a   1.000
_cell.length_b   1.000
_cell.length_c   1.000
_cell.angle_alpha   90.00
_cell.angle_beta   90.00
_cell.angle_gamma   90.00
#
_symmetry.space_group_name_H-M   'P 1'
#
loop_
_entity.id
_entity.type
_entity.pdbx_description
1 polymer ?
#
loop_
_entity_poly.entity_id
_entity_poly.type
_entity_poly.pdbx_seq_one_letter_code
_entity_poly.pdbx_strand_id
1 'polypeptide(L)'
;LGPSRGVHLKLNDYESLVVFGGASELKQATDGLPRACLLKLHRNSTFRDMTYLARQAFDFTAHSWRIMFPEAFPITIKYSDLIAERLTGLKEIPDWDDDAIRFRDIGRTPWFL
;
A
#
# COMPACT_ATOMS: atom_id res chain seq x y z
N LEU A 1 13.33 0.84 20.66
CA LEU A 1 12.26 1.52 21.43
C LEU A 1 11.15 2.13 20.53
N GLY A 2 11.06 1.78 19.24
CA GLY A 2 9.93 2.22 18.40
C GLY A 2 8.71 1.30 18.52
N PRO A 3 7.53 1.74 18.04
CA PRO A 3 6.33 0.91 18.05
C PRO A 3 6.49 -0.34 17.19
N SER A 4 5.88 -1.44 17.63
CA SER A 4 5.89 -2.70 16.88
C SER A 4 5.02 -2.60 15.62
N ARG A 5 5.38 -3.38 14.61
CA ARG A 5 4.57 -3.56 13.40
C ARG A 5 3.17 -4.09 13.78
N GLY A 6 2.14 -3.54 13.14
CA GLY A 6 0.75 -3.93 13.36
C GLY A 6 0.08 -3.28 14.57
N VAL A 7 0.80 -2.41 15.31
CA VAL A 7 0.16 -1.58 16.34
C VAL A 7 -0.93 -0.73 15.69
N HIS A 8 -2.14 -0.86 16.22
CA HIS A 8 -3.33 -0.12 15.83
C HIS A 8 -3.84 0.69 17.02
N LEU A 9 -4.17 1.95 16.77
CA LEU A 9 -4.83 2.82 17.73
C LEU A 9 -6.04 3.48 17.07
N LYS A 10 -7.24 3.12 17.52
CA LYS A 10 -8.46 3.81 17.10
C LYS A 10 -8.52 5.18 17.77
N LEU A 11 -8.61 6.24 16.96
CA LEU A 11 -8.72 7.62 17.45
C LEU A 11 -10.19 8.03 17.62
N ASN A 12 -11.01 7.73 16.62
CA ASN A 12 -12.45 7.95 16.60
C ASN A 12 -13.11 7.02 15.56
N ASP A 13 -14.39 7.23 15.26
CA ASP A 13 -15.14 6.38 14.32
C ASP A 13 -14.75 6.54 12.84
N TYR A 14 -13.90 7.52 12.52
CA TYR A 14 -13.44 7.79 11.17
C TYR A 14 -11.92 7.79 11.03
N GLU A 15 -11.18 7.64 12.13
CA GLU A 15 -9.73 7.78 12.11
C GLU A 15 -9.04 6.73 12.99
N SER A 16 -7.93 6.18 12.48
CA SER A 16 -7.09 5.23 13.20
C SER A 16 -5.63 5.40 12.79
N LEU A 17 -4.72 5.18 13.73
CA LEU A 17 -3.29 5.07 13.46
C LEU A 17 -2.92 3.60 13.29
N VAL A 18 -2.11 3.29 12.28
CA VAL A 18 -1.58 1.95 12.03
C VAL A 18 -0.09 2.02 11.72
N VAL A 19 0.69 1.17 12.37
CA VAL A 19 2.13 1.04 12.11
C VAL A 19 2.35 -0.09 11.10
N PHE A 20 2.54 0.27 9.82
CA PHE A 20 2.81 -0.71 8.76
C PHE A 20 4.25 -1.24 8.83
N GLY A 21 5.27 -0.39 8.90
CA GLY A 21 6.64 -0.80 9.22
C GLY A 21 6.95 -0.46 10.67
N GLY A 22 7.34 -1.44 11.48
CA GLY A 22 7.68 -1.26 12.89
C GLY A 22 9.18 -1.12 13.12
N ALA A 23 9.57 -1.09 14.39
CA ALA A 23 10.97 -0.94 14.77
C ALA A 23 11.87 -2.12 14.34
N SER A 24 11.29 -3.32 14.21
CA SER A 24 11.98 -4.52 13.74
C SER A 24 12.30 -4.48 12.25
N GLU A 25 11.60 -3.67 11.48
CA GLU A 25 11.78 -3.53 10.03
C GLU A 25 12.75 -2.41 9.65
N LEU A 26 13.30 -1.68 10.62
CA LEU A 26 14.37 -0.70 10.41
C LEU A 26 15.67 -1.42 10.05
N LYS A 27 16.38 -0.93 9.03
CA LYS A 27 17.59 -1.57 8.51
C LYS A 27 18.86 -0.99 9.12
N GLN A 28 18.81 0.28 9.55
CA GLN A 28 19.93 1.02 10.10
C GLN A 28 19.52 1.77 11.36
N ALA A 29 20.47 1.98 12.27
CA ALA A 29 20.25 2.79 13.47
C ALA A 29 19.88 4.25 13.14
N THR A 30 20.25 4.73 11.95
CA THR A 30 19.99 6.07 11.43
C THR A 30 18.61 6.23 10.78
N ASP A 31 17.86 5.15 10.58
CA ASP A 31 16.54 5.20 9.91
C ASP A 31 15.45 5.93 10.74
N GLY A 32 15.76 6.25 12.00
CA GLY A 32 14.88 7.01 12.88
C GLY A 32 13.73 6.18 13.45
N LEU A 33 12.64 6.85 13.84
CA LEU A 33 11.48 6.21 14.44
C LEU A 33 10.48 5.75 13.38
N PRO A 34 9.94 4.51 13.49
CA PRO A 34 8.88 4.04 12.60
C PRO A 34 7.66 4.96 12.68
N ARG A 35 7.13 5.36 11.52
CA ARG A 35 6.02 6.30 11.43
C ARG A 35 4.70 5.56 11.36
N ALA A 36 3.76 5.94 12.22
CA ALA A 36 2.38 5.49 12.10
C ALA A 36 1.70 6.19 10.92
N CYS A 37 0.91 5.44 10.15
CA CYS A 37 0.05 5.96 9.10
C CYS A 37 -1.32 6.30 9.67
N LEU A 38 -1.86 7.45 9.29
CA LEU A 38 -3.21 7.88 9.65
C LEU A 38 -4.20 7.39 8.59
N LEU A 39 -5.03 6.43 8.96
CA LEU A 39 -6.17 6.00 8.16
C LEU A 39 -7.35 6.91 8.43
N LYS A 40 -7.93 7.44 7.35
CA LYS A 40 -9.13 8.28 7.38
C LYS A 40 -10.23 7.65 6.55
N LEU A 41 -11.36 7.38 7.19
CA LEU A 41 -12.57 6.91 6.55
C LEU A 41 -13.39 8.10 6.08
N HIS A 42 -13.89 8.01 4.84
CA HIS A 42 -14.76 9.01 4.29
C HIS A 42 -16.06 9.11 5.11
N ARG A 43 -16.54 10.33 5.41
CA ARG A 43 -17.68 10.57 6.32
C ARG A 43 -19.00 9.94 5.87
N ASN A 44 -19.17 9.78 4.56
CA ASN A 44 -20.38 9.17 3.98
C ASN A 44 -20.29 7.64 3.90
N SER A 45 -19.24 7.02 4.42
CA SER A 45 -19.12 5.56 4.42
C SER A 45 -20.21 4.95 5.31
N THR A 46 -20.90 3.95 4.77
CA THR A 46 -21.93 3.18 5.47
C THR A 46 -21.32 2.10 6.36
N PHE A 47 -20.13 1.61 6.01
CA PHE A 47 -19.32 0.72 6.84
C PHE A 47 -18.27 1.53 7.62
N ARG A 48 -18.26 1.42 8.96
CA ARG A 48 -17.48 2.30 9.87
C ARG A 48 -16.60 1.56 10.87
N ASP A 49 -16.42 0.25 10.72
CA ASP A 49 -15.54 -0.50 11.61
C ASP A 49 -14.07 -0.18 11.27
N MET A 50 -13.53 0.84 11.94
CA MET A 50 -12.15 1.25 11.78
C MET A 50 -11.14 0.19 12.22
N THR A 51 -11.50 -0.70 13.15
CA THR A 51 -10.63 -1.81 13.55
C THR A 51 -10.50 -2.81 12.41
N TYR A 52 -11.62 -3.16 11.78
CA TYR A 52 -11.62 -3.99 10.58
C TYR A 52 -10.83 -3.35 9.44
N LEU A 53 -11.10 -2.08 9.13
CA LEU A 53 -10.44 -1.38 8.02
C LEU A 53 -8.93 -1.25 8.26
N ALA A 54 -8.52 -0.95 9.49
CA ALA A 54 -7.12 -0.91 9.88
C ALA A 54 -6.43 -2.27 9.72
N ARG A 55 -7.10 -3.35 10.16
CA ARG A 55 -6.58 -4.70 10.01
C ARG A 55 -6.45 -5.10 8.54
N GLN A 56 -7.47 -4.83 7.74
CA GLN A 56 -7.47 -5.10 6.29
C GLN A 56 -6.33 -4.36 5.58
N ALA A 57 -6.17 -3.06 5.85
CA ALA A 57 -5.08 -2.27 5.28
C ALA A 57 -3.71 -2.85 5.69
N PHE A 58 -3.57 -3.26 6.95
CA PHE A 58 -2.35 -3.92 7.44
C PHE A 58 -2.08 -5.23 6.72
N ASP A 59 -3.08 -6.11 6.60
CA ASP A 59 -2.93 -7.41 5.95
C ASP A 59 -2.54 -7.24 4.47
N PHE A 60 -3.08 -6.24 3.77
CA PHE A 60 -2.69 -5.90 2.40
C PHE A 60 -1.21 -5.51 2.23
N THR A 61 -0.50 -5.11 3.29
CA THR A 61 0.95 -4.88 3.18
C THR A 61 1.74 -6.17 2.97
N ALA A 62 1.20 -7.31 3.42
CA ALA A 62 1.84 -8.63 3.31
C ALA A 62 1.48 -9.37 2.02
N HIS A 63 0.70 -8.76 1.12
CA HIS A 63 0.24 -9.38 -0.12
C HIS A 63 1.11 -8.99 -1.33
N SER A 64 2.28 -8.36 -1.11
CA SER A 64 3.16 -8.00 -2.22
C SER A 64 3.91 -9.22 -2.74
N TRP A 65 3.84 -9.47 -4.04
CA TRP A 65 4.66 -10.46 -4.74
C TRP A 65 5.99 -9.92 -5.26
N ARG A 66 6.34 -8.66 -4.97
CA ARG A 66 7.60 -8.02 -5.44
C ARG A 66 8.80 -8.39 -4.59
N ILE A 67 8.57 -8.52 -3.30
CA ILE A 67 9.60 -8.69 -2.28
C ILE A 67 9.10 -9.69 -1.23
N MET A 68 10.03 -10.39 -0.59
CA MET A 68 9.71 -11.39 0.44
C MET A 68 9.36 -10.77 1.81
N PHE A 69 9.46 -9.44 1.93
CA PHE A 69 9.12 -8.70 3.14
C PHE A 69 7.87 -7.86 2.91
N PRO A 70 7.06 -7.58 3.95
CA PRO A 70 5.89 -6.73 3.79
C PRO A 70 6.23 -5.32 3.28
N GLU A 71 5.33 -4.76 2.47
CA GLU A 71 5.44 -3.40 1.97
C GLU A 71 5.17 -2.36 3.07
N ALA A 72 5.68 -1.13 2.86
CA ALA A 72 5.42 0.00 3.74
C ALA A 72 3.96 0.51 3.65
N PHE A 73 3.26 0.21 2.55
CA PHE A 73 1.88 0.61 2.30
C PHE A 73 1.07 -0.56 1.72
N PRO A 74 -0.27 -0.56 1.90
CA PRO A 74 -1.16 -1.58 1.33
C PRO A 74 -0.95 -1.75 -0.18
N ILE A 75 -0.95 -2.98 -0.69
CA ILE A 75 -0.76 -3.24 -2.13
C ILE A 75 -1.78 -2.54 -3.03
N THR A 76 -2.98 -2.25 -2.51
CA THR A 76 -4.02 -1.52 -3.25
C THR A 76 -3.56 -0.12 -3.67
N ILE A 77 -2.72 0.54 -2.86
CA ILE A 77 -2.07 1.80 -3.21
C ILE A 77 -0.79 1.52 -3.98
N LYS A 78 0.08 0.65 -3.44
CA LYS A 78 1.43 0.44 -3.99
C LYS A 78 1.42 -0.06 -5.43
N TYR A 79 0.51 -0.97 -5.78
CA TYR A 79 0.41 -1.49 -7.15
C TYR A 79 -0.18 -0.45 -8.09
N SER A 80 -1.12 0.36 -7.62
CA SER A 80 -1.65 1.49 -8.39
C SER A 80 -0.55 2.51 -8.72
N ASP A 81 0.34 2.80 -7.77
CA ASP A 81 1.50 3.68 -8.01
C ASP A 81 2.44 3.10 -9.08
N LEU A 82 2.74 1.79 -9.02
CA LEU A 82 3.58 1.13 -10.03
C LEU A 82 2.94 1.14 -11.40
N ILE A 83 1.65 0.85 -11.49
CA ILE A 83 0.89 0.92 -12.75
C ILE A 83 1.00 2.34 -13.32
N ALA A 84 0.76 3.37 -12.50
CA ALA A 84 0.85 4.76 -12.94
C ALA A 84 2.27 5.14 -13.42
N GLU A 85 3.30 4.74 -12.69
CA GLU A 85 4.71 4.98 -13.05
C GLU A 85 5.06 4.30 -14.39
N ARG A 86 4.70 3.03 -14.56
CA ARG A 86 4.99 2.26 -15.78
C ARG A 86 4.22 2.81 -16.98
N LEU A 87 2.93 3.13 -16.83
CA LEU A 87 2.14 3.73 -17.91
C LEU A 87 2.69 5.10 -18.32
N THR A 88 3.17 5.90 -17.35
CA THR A 88 3.79 7.19 -17.65
C THR A 88 5.05 7.01 -18.49
N GLY A 89 5.93 6.06 -18.13
CA GLY A 89 7.13 5.77 -18.91
C GLY A 89 6.84 5.16 -20.28
N LEU A 90 5.86 4.26 -20.39
CA LEU A 90 5.46 3.66 -21.67
C LEU A 90 4.93 4.69 -22.66
N LYS A 91 4.23 5.72 -22.17
CA LYS A 91 3.72 6.82 -23.00
C LYS A 91 4.84 7.64 -23.68
N GLU A 92 6.06 7.60 -23.16
CA GLU A 92 7.22 8.28 -23.76
C GLU A 92 7.85 7.47 -24.91
N ILE A 93 7.50 6.18 -25.05
CA ILE A 93 8.05 5.30 -26.08
C ILE A 93 7.29 5.53 -27.39
N PRO A 94 7.99 5.89 -28.49
CA PRO A 94 7.37 5.97 -29.81
C PRO A 94 6.71 4.65 -30.21
N ASP A 95 5.54 4.73 -30.85
CA ASP A 95 4.75 3.58 -31.32
C ASP A 95 4.22 2.65 -30.21
N TRP A 96 4.24 3.08 -28.94
CA TRP A 96 3.57 2.36 -27.87
C TRP A 96 2.04 2.32 -28.07
N ASP A 97 1.45 1.14 -27.90
CA ASP A 97 0.01 0.88 -28.03
C ASP A 97 -0.60 0.51 -26.67
N ASP A 98 -1.43 1.40 -26.11
CA ASP A 98 -2.13 1.19 -24.84
C ASP A 98 -3.11 -0.01 -24.87
N ASP A 99 -3.57 -0.41 -26.07
CA ASP A 99 -4.49 -1.55 -26.20
C ASP A 99 -3.82 -2.89 -25.86
N ALA A 100 -2.49 -2.95 -25.91
CA ALA A 100 -1.72 -4.10 -25.46
C ALA A 100 -1.94 -4.43 -23.98
N ILE A 101 -2.20 -3.43 -23.13
CA ILE A 101 -2.50 -3.63 -21.70
C ILE A 101 -4.00 -3.79 -21.47
N ARG A 102 -4.83 -3.04 -22.21
CA ARG A 102 -6.29 -2.99 -21.98
C ARG A 102 -7.03 -4.24 -22.46
N PHE A 103 -6.64 -4.80 -23.60
CA PHE A 103 -7.45 -5.80 -24.30
C PHE A 103 -6.73 -7.13 -24.56
N ARG A 104 -5.42 -7.21 -24.31
CA ARG A 104 -4.64 -8.47 -24.47
C ARG A 104 -4.35 -9.14 -23.13
N ASP A 105 -3.83 -10.36 -23.18
CA ASP A 105 -3.57 -11.22 -22.02
C ASP A 105 -2.63 -10.61 -20.96
N ILE A 106 -1.84 -9.61 -21.34
CA ILE A 106 -0.94 -8.88 -20.42
C ILE A 106 -1.72 -8.19 -19.31
N GLY A 107 -2.94 -7.70 -19.56
CA GLY A 107 -3.78 -7.09 -18.53
C GLY A 107 -4.19 -8.03 -17.39
N ARG A 108 -4.03 -9.36 -17.57
CA ARG A 108 -4.33 -10.39 -16.57
C ARG A 108 -3.10 -10.88 -15.80
N THR A 109 -1.90 -10.43 -16.18
CA THR A 109 -0.66 -10.76 -15.48
C THR A 109 -0.26 -9.59 -14.57
N PRO A 110 0.58 -9.82 -13.54
CA PRO A 110 1.09 -8.74 -12.71
C PRO A 110 2.26 -8.01 -13.41
N TRP A 111 2.01 -7.50 -14.62
CA TRP A 111 3.00 -6.89 -15.53
C TRP A 111 3.69 -5.63 -14.96
N PHE A 112 3.05 -4.99 -13.99
CA PHE A 112 3.51 -3.77 -13.33
C PHE A 112 4.48 -4.02 -12.17
N LEU A 113 4.71 -5.28 -11.77
CA LEU A 113 5.62 -5.60 -10.68
C LEU A 113 7.08 -5.27 -11.00
#